data_AF-A0A7X9HQK7-F1
#
_entry.id   AF-A0A7X9HQK7-F1
#
_cell.length_a   1.000
_cell.length_b   1.000
_cell.length_c   1.000
_cell.angle_alpha   90.00
_cell.angle_beta   90.00
_cell.angle_gamma   90.00
#
_symmetry.space_group_name_H-M   'P 1'
#
loop_
_entity.id
_entity.type
_entity.pdbx_description
1 polymer ?
#
loop_
_entity_poly.entity_id
_entity_poly.type
_entity_poly.pdbx_seq_one_letter_code
_entity_poly.pdbx_strand_id
1 'polypeptide(L)'
;MKNYLLFLTLLFSSLIFPQTVTINEPQTQYTVRNYYGISPEFSYYEFNSDHDLGHYNVAYGKWMDWVSCYKISLAGVPSGYTIKSITLTAIITQQEYTPNNFVANIGKLPNNTDLSTGYSNAKPLYNAISAAGSSIGSFKYSVTFSQDIKSSITSGDFSDNYIIIGVTAYSLDNSRAKISISLAVTYYLPLALTVDNNFVDNSGNGTHGQVSVDGTAQTVPSSGVSLTRNIGHNLTFSAISPQQDNQGYQRTWHTAAINTSDWRRNNVFKSTGQTYSFPVAEDDGGKTYMANLRKVCGLTFQANSSMSINGNYRTSPYTESVVEQNSISAIASSYSANGIDYTFSKWSTSSGDVYSPITASEHKTYTAAYT
;
A
#
# COMPACT_ATOMS: atom_id res chain seq x y z
N MET A 1 -50.67 12.71 5.43
CA MET A 1 -49.42 12.43 6.17
C MET A 1 -48.40 11.92 5.18
N LYS A 2 -47.35 12.72 4.90
CA LYS A 2 -46.26 12.35 3.98
C LYS A 2 -45.17 11.67 4.80
N ASN A 3 -44.95 10.37 4.57
CA ASN A 3 -43.83 9.63 5.14
C ASN A 3 -42.58 9.92 4.30
N TYR A 4 -41.69 10.76 4.82
CA TYR A 4 -40.31 10.84 4.34
C TYR A 4 -39.54 9.66 4.94
N LEU A 5 -39.42 8.58 4.17
CA LEU A 5 -38.48 7.51 4.47
C LEU A 5 -37.08 8.05 4.14
N LEU A 6 -36.41 8.58 5.16
CA LEU A 6 -35.03 9.05 5.10
C LEU A 6 -34.11 7.83 4.96
N PHE A 7 -33.84 7.38 3.73
CA PHE A 7 -32.77 6.42 3.44
C PHE A 7 -31.43 7.14 3.59
N LEU A 8 -30.93 7.17 4.83
CA LEU A 8 -29.56 7.59 5.13
C LEU A 8 -28.61 6.42 4.81
N THR A 9 -28.42 6.10 3.53
CA THR A 9 -27.23 5.36 3.09
C THR A 9 -26.05 6.31 3.26
N LEU A 10 -25.43 6.25 4.45
CA LEU A 10 -24.13 6.86 4.71
C LEU A 10 -23.13 6.32 3.69
N LEU A 11 -22.80 7.16 2.72
CA LEU A 11 -21.65 7.02 1.82
C LEU A 11 -20.35 7.06 2.67
N PHE A 12 -20.03 5.95 3.34
CA PHE A 12 -18.72 5.68 3.92
C PHE A 12 -17.79 4.99 2.90
N SER A 13 -17.99 5.20 1.60
CA SER A 13 -17.26 4.50 0.54
C SER A 13 -15.84 5.02 0.28
N SER A 14 -15.28 5.88 1.14
CA SER A 14 -13.95 6.45 0.93
C SER A 14 -13.04 6.46 2.16
N LEU A 15 -13.47 5.88 3.29
CA LEU A 15 -12.59 5.79 4.45
C LEU A 15 -11.95 4.40 4.50
N ILE A 16 -10.70 4.36 4.03
CA ILE A 16 -9.82 3.19 4.12
C ILE A 16 -9.42 3.05 5.58
N PHE A 17 -10.22 2.34 6.35
CA PHE A 17 -9.86 1.96 7.69
C PHE A 17 -9.32 0.53 7.70
N PRO A 18 -8.22 0.26 8.45
CA PRO A 18 -7.83 -1.10 8.78
C PRO A 18 -9.04 -1.86 9.31
N GLN A 19 -9.26 -3.07 8.82
CA GLN A 19 -10.28 -3.96 9.33
C GLN A 19 -9.67 -4.81 10.45
N THR A 20 -10.44 -5.07 11.51
CA THR A 20 -10.01 -5.90 12.63
C THR A 20 -10.96 -7.08 12.77
N VAL A 21 -10.40 -8.29 12.76
CA VAL A 21 -11.11 -9.51 13.14
C VAL A 21 -10.59 -9.93 14.50
N THR A 22 -11.47 -9.94 15.51
CA THR A 22 -11.13 -10.42 16.84
C THR A 22 -11.61 -11.86 17.02
N ILE A 23 -10.66 -12.74 17.33
CA ILE A 23 -10.89 -14.14 17.68
C ILE A 23 -10.84 -14.20 19.21
N ASN A 24 -12.03 -14.14 19.81
CA ASN A 24 -12.17 -14.01 21.26
C ASN A 24 -11.91 -15.31 22.03
N GLU A 25 -12.00 -16.47 21.35
CA GLU A 25 -11.76 -17.76 22.00
C GLU A 25 -10.98 -18.71 21.07
N PRO A 26 -9.99 -19.46 21.62
CA PRO A 26 -9.30 -20.51 20.88
C PRO A 26 -10.30 -21.61 20.51
N GLN A 27 -10.23 -22.12 19.28
CA GLN A 27 -11.13 -23.18 18.83
C GLN A 27 -10.90 -24.50 19.58
N THR A 28 -9.69 -24.72 20.09
CA THR A 28 -9.38 -25.86 20.93
C THR A 28 -8.25 -25.54 21.89
N GLN A 29 -8.43 -25.90 23.16
CA GLN A 29 -7.42 -25.86 24.21
C GLN A 29 -7.01 -27.29 24.58
N TYR A 30 -5.71 -27.52 24.75
CA TYR A 30 -5.14 -28.78 25.21
C TYR A 30 -4.29 -28.53 26.45
N THR A 31 -4.69 -29.09 27.59
CA THR A 31 -3.91 -29.05 28.84
C THR A 31 -3.22 -30.40 29.05
N VAL A 32 -1.90 -30.38 29.23
CA VAL A 32 -1.11 -31.57 29.54
C VAL A 32 -0.56 -31.47 30.95
N ARG A 33 -0.60 -32.60 31.66
CA ARG A 33 -0.19 -32.72 33.05
C ARG A 33 0.95 -33.72 33.21
N ASN A 34 1.96 -33.33 33.98
CA ASN A 34 3.10 -34.18 34.32
C ASN A 34 3.18 -34.40 35.83
N TYR A 35 3.23 -35.67 36.28
CA TYR A 35 3.46 -36.03 37.67
C TYR A 35 4.94 -36.32 37.90
N TYR A 36 5.56 -35.55 38.79
CA TYR A 36 6.91 -35.79 39.26
C TYR A 36 6.88 -36.59 40.57
N GLY A 37 7.41 -37.81 40.50
CA GLY A 37 7.69 -38.69 41.63
C GLY A 37 9.03 -39.42 41.41
N ILE A 38 9.10 -40.72 41.73
CA ILE A 38 10.31 -41.55 41.51
C ILE A 38 10.56 -41.86 40.02
N SER A 39 9.52 -41.75 39.19
CA SER A 39 9.54 -41.80 37.72
C SER A 39 8.51 -40.80 37.20
N PRO A 40 8.79 -40.04 36.12
CA PRO A 40 7.81 -39.12 35.54
C PRO A 40 6.66 -39.91 34.92
N GLU A 41 5.45 -39.67 35.42
CA GLU A 41 4.20 -40.21 34.89
C GLU A 41 3.46 -39.06 34.18
N PHE A 42 3.42 -39.11 32.85
CA PHE A 42 2.67 -38.14 32.06
C PHE A 42 1.25 -38.65 31.95
N SER A 43 0.28 -37.91 32.50
CA SER A 43 -1.09 -38.38 32.50
C SER A 43 -2.08 -37.28 32.15
N TYR A 44 -2.94 -37.65 31.23
CA TYR A 44 -4.27 -37.12 30.96
C TYR A 44 -4.38 -35.72 30.35
N TYR A 45 -5.25 -35.68 29.33
CA TYR A 45 -5.72 -34.50 28.61
C TYR A 45 -7.04 -34.09 29.24
N GLU A 46 -7.15 -32.87 29.73
CA GLU A 46 -8.41 -32.32 30.21
C GLU A 46 -8.88 -31.24 29.24
N PHE A 47 -9.95 -31.51 28.51
CA PHE A 47 -10.76 -30.44 27.92
C PHE A 47 -11.54 -29.79 29.07
N ASN A 48 -11.45 -28.46 29.24
CA ASN A 48 -11.98 -27.74 30.41
C ASN A 48 -11.38 -28.23 31.74
N SER A 49 -10.06 -28.35 31.83
CA SER A 49 -9.38 -28.51 33.11
C SER A 49 -9.77 -27.40 34.10
N ASP A 50 -9.80 -27.73 35.39
CA ASP A 50 -9.93 -26.71 36.45
C ASP A 50 -8.71 -25.77 36.47
N HIS A 51 -7.60 -26.16 35.85
CA HIS A 51 -6.37 -25.39 35.78
C HIS A 51 -5.68 -25.58 34.44
N ASP A 52 -5.19 -24.49 33.84
CA ASP A 52 -4.49 -24.51 32.55
C ASP A 52 -2.98 -24.54 32.74
N LEU A 53 -2.51 -24.00 33.87
CA LEU A 53 -1.10 -23.80 34.19
C LEU A 53 -0.88 -24.03 35.68
N GLY A 54 0.32 -24.49 36.08
CA GLY A 54 0.66 -24.55 37.49
C GLY A 54 1.75 -25.53 37.85
N HIS A 55 2.18 -25.46 39.11
CA HIS A 55 3.07 -26.39 39.80
C HIS A 55 2.45 -26.67 41.18
N TYR A 56 2.14 -27.93 41.52
CA TYR A 56 1.43 -28.23 42.77
C TYR A 56 1.85 -29.55 43.40
N ASN A 57 2.03 -29.54 44.72
CA ASN A 57 2.37 -30.69 45.54
C ASN A 57 1.13 -31.53 45.89
N VAL A 58 0.98 -32.69 45.27
CA VAL A 58 -0.10 -33.66 45.52
C VAL A 58 0.29 -34.71 46.56
N ALA A 59 0.59 -34.24 47.76
CA ALA A 59 0.94 -35.06 48.93
C ALA A 59 2.17 -35.98 48.73
N TYR A 60 2.80 -36.38 49.83
CA TYR A 60 3.96 -37.30 49.83
C TYR A 60 5.14 -36.85 48.95
N GLY A 61 5.31 -35.55 48.73
CA GLY A 61 6.42 -35.00 47.94
C GLY A 61 6.30 -35.20 46.42
N LYS A 62 5.12 -35.60 45.93
CA LYS A 62 4.84 -35.67 44.49
C LYS A 62 4.37 -34.32 43.98
N TRP A 63 4.84 -33.92 42.80
CA TRP A 63 4.46 -32.65 42.16
C TRP A 63 3.67 -32.89 40.89
N MET A 64 2.85 -31.91 40.53
CA MET A 64 2.08 -31.86 39.30
C MET A 64 2.37 -30.56 38.58
N ASP A 65 2.69 -30.67 37.29
CA ASP A 65 2.85 -29.53 36.40
C ASP A 65 1.73 -29.53 35.38
N TRP A 66 1.13 -28.37 35.16
CA TRP A 66 0.19 -28.13 34.07
C TRP A 66 0.81 -27.17 33.07
N VAL A 67 0.73 -27.55 31.80
CA VAL A 67 1.06 -26.70 30.66
C VAL A 67 -0.09 -26.78 29.66
N SER A 68 -0.36 -25.69 28.96
CA SER A 68 -1.46 -25.63 27.99
C SER A 68 -0.98 -25.20 26.61
N CYS A 69 -1.67 -25.64 25.58
CA CYS A 69 -1.57 -25.02 24.27
C CYS A 69 -2.94 -24.75 23.65
N TYR A 70 -2.95 -23.77 22.75
CA TYR A 70 -4.14 -23.19 22.15
C TYR A 70 -4.01 -23.23 20.64
N LYS A 71 -4.92 -23.97 19.99
CA LYS A 71 -5.06 -23.95 18.54
C LYS A 71 -6.06 -22.86 18.18
N ILE A 72 -5.55 -21.76 17.65
CA ILE A 72 -6.35 -20.58 17.29
C ILE A 72 -6.53 -20.57 15.78
N SER A 73 -7.77 -20.64 15.30
CA SER A 73 -8.04 -20.64 13.87
C SER A 73 -7.90 -19.24 13.27
N LEU A 74 -7.31 -19.19 12.08
CA LEU A 74 -7.20 -18.02 11.24
C LEU A 74 -8.21 -18.04 10.08
N ALA A 75 -9.18 -18.96 10.06
CA ALA A 75 -10.13 -19.12 8.95
C ALA A 75 -11.00 -17.87 8.69
N GLY A 76 -11.15 -16.99 9.68
CA GLY A 76 -11.84 -15.70 9.53
C GLY A 76 -10.96 -14.57 8.98
N VAL A 77 -9.66 -14.81 8.76
CA VAL A 77 -8.73 -13.84 8.19
C VAL A 77 -8.77 -13.97 6.66
N PRO A 78 -9.19 -12.93 5.93
CA PRO A 78 -9.26 -13.01 4.48
C PRO A 78 -7.88 -13.27 3.84
N SER A 79 -7.83 -14.18 2.86
CA SER A 79 -6.61 -14.50 2.12
C SER A 79 -6.23 -13.40 1.13
N GLY A 80 -4.93 -13.13 0.98
CA GLY A 80 -4.43 -12.16 -0.01
C GLY A 80 -4.46 -10.71 0.44
N TYR A 81 -4.72 -10.44 1.72
CA TYR A 81 -4.73 -9.10 2.31
C TYR A 81 -3.40 -8.81 3.02
N THR A 82 -3.02 -7.54 3.10
CA THR A 82 -1.81 -7.13 3.83
C THR A 82 -2.13 -7.05 5.31
N ILE A 83 -1.57 -7.97 6.10
CA ILE A 83 -1.70 -7.95 7.57
C ILE A 83 -0.97 -6.72 8.12
N LYS A 84 -1.65 -5.91 8.91
CA LYS A 84 -1.10 -4.76 9.63
C LYS A 84 -0.41 -5.21 10.91
N SER A 85 -1.16 -5.88 11.79
CA SER A 85 -0.73 -6.36 13.10
C SER A 85 -1.49 -7.62 13.50
N ILE A 86 -0.91 -8.40 14.40
CA ILE A 86 -1.55 -9.56 15.02
C ILE A 86 -1.35 -9.43 16.52
N THR A 87 -2.33 -8.87 17.23
CA THR A 87 -2.22 -8.65 18.67
C THR A 87 -2.69 -9.87 19.44
N LEU A 88 -1.78 -10.49 20.19
CA LEU A 88 -2.10 -11.53 21.15
C LEU A 88 -2.37 -10.87 22.50
N THR A 89 -3.56 -11.11 23.06
CA THR A 89 -3.89 -10.70 24.43
C THR A 89 -4.05 -11.93 25.30
N ALA A 90 -3.40 -11.96 26.45
CA ALA A 90 -3.53 -13.04 27.42
C ALA A 90 -3.67 -12.51 28.85
N ILE A 91 -4.51 -13.17 29.65
CA ILE A 91 -4.80 -12.78 31.04
C ILE A 91 -4.94 -14.05 31.88
N ILE A 92 -4.33 -14.08 33.06
CA ILE A 92 -4.61 -15.12 34.06
C ILE A 92 -5.93 -14.76 34.75
N THR A 93 -6.96 -15.57 34.55
CA THR A 93 -8.35 -15.29 34.97
C THR A 93 -8.67 -15.83 36.36
N GLN A 94 -7.95 -16.84 36.83
CA GLN A 94 -8.09 -17.43 38.15
C GLN A 94 -6.70 -17.87 38.61
N GLN A 95 -6.37 -17.63 39.88
CA GLN A 95 -5.18 -18.18 40.52
C GLN A 95 -5.56 -18.83 41.85
N GLU A 96 -5.08 -20.04 42.07
CA GLU A 96 -5.24 -20.77 43.32
C GLU A 96 -3.86 -21.03 43.93
N TYR A 97 -3.74 -20.71 45.24
CA TYR A 97 -2.55 -20.86 46.06
C TYR A 97 -1.36 -19.98 45.58
N THR A 98 -0.93 -19.03 46.41
CA THR A 98 0.03 -17.96 46.03
C THR A 98 1.38 -18.08 46.72
N PRO A 99 2.42 -17.63 46.01
CA PRO A 99 2.87 -16.25 46.19
C PRO A 99 2.79 -15.39 44.90
N ASN A 100 3.02 -14.08 45.05
CA ASN A 100 2.97 -13.00 44.03
C ASN A 100 3.95 -13.15 42.83
N ASN A 101 4.53 -14.33 42.63
CA ASN A 101 5.59 -14.59 41.66
C ASN A 101 5.17 -15.53 40.53
N PHE A 102 3.87 -15.82 40.37
CA PHE A 102 3.40 -16.61 39.24
C PHE A 102 3.63 -15.88 37.92
N VAL A 103 4.49 -16.46 37.07
CA VAL A 103 4.81 -15.94 35.74
C VAL A 103 4.40 -16.97 34.70
N ALA A 104 3.54 -16.56 33.77
CA ALA A 104 3.23 -17.32 32.57
C ALA A 104 4.19 -16.92 31.44
N ASN A 105 4.73 -17.91 30.74
CA ASN A 105 5.53 -17.74 29.53
C ASN A 105 4.72 -18.22 28.34
N ILE A 106 4.67 -17.42 27.27
CA ILE A 106 3.96 -17.71 26.03
C ILE A 106 5.00 -17.94 24.93
N GLY A 107 4.83 -19.00 24.16
CA GLY A 107 5.63 -19.29 22.98
C GLY A 107 4.78 -19.77 21.81
N LYS A 108 5.24 -19.54 20.59
CA LYS A 108 4.63 -20.14 19.40
C LYS A 108 5.20 -21.53 19.17
N LEU A 109 4.33 -22.52 19.00
CA LEU A 109 4.70 -23.88 18.61
C LEU A 109 4.64 -24.06 17.08
N PRO A 110 5.39 -25.01 16.51
CA PRO A 110 5.25 -25.38 15.11
C PRO A 110 3.83 -25.87 14.79
N ASN A 111 3.28 -25.56 13.61
CA ASN A 111 1.91 -25.98 13.28
C ASN A 111 1.77 -27.50 13.10
N ASN A 112 2.87 -28.20 12.78
CA ASN A 112 2.91 -29.65 12.75
C ASN A 112 3.05 -30.29 14.14
N THR A 113 2.89 -29.54 15.24
CA THR A 113 2.81 -30.11 16.58
C THR A 113 1.66 -31.12 16.64
N ASP A 114 1.97 -32.35 17.04
CA ASP A 114 0.97 -33.39 17.23
C ASP A 114 0.09 -33.05 18.45
N LEU A 115 -1.14 -32.64 18.18
CA LEU A 115 -2.16 -32.33 19.19
C LEU A 115 -3.12 -33.51 19.45
N SER A 116 -2.80 -34.71 18.98
CA SER A 116 -3.67 -35.86 19.23
C SER A 116 -3.69 -36.26 20.70
N THR A 117 -4.85 -36.76 21.14
CA THR A 117 -5.20 -36.97 22.55
C THR A 117 -4.82 -38.36 23.07
N GLY A 118 -3.95 -39.10 22.37
CA GLY A 118 -3.50 -40.42 22.79
C GLY A 118 -2.47 -40.33 23.91
N TYR A 119 -2.52 -41.21 24.92
CA TYR A 119 -1.59 -41.19 26.06
C TYR A 119 -0.10 -41.17 25.65
N SER A 120 0.25 -41.85 24.54
CA SER A 120 1.60 -41.85 23.97
C SER A 120 2.13 -40.45 23.60
N ASN A 121 1.24 -39.48 23.40
CA ASN A 121 1.56 -38.14 22.91
C ASN A 121 1.60 -37.07 24.01
N ALA A 122 1.21 -37.40 25.24
CA ALA A 122 1.24 -36.46 26.36
C ALA A 122 2.67 -35.99 26.67
N LYS A 123 3.64 -36.92 26.75
CA LYS A 123 5.04 -36.59 26.99
C LYS A 123 5.67 -35.73 25.87
N PRO A 124 5.56 -36.12 24.58
CA PRO A 124 6.01 -35.27 23.48
C PRO A 124 5.41 -33.87 23.50
N LEU A 125 4.09 -33.74 23.72
CA LEU A 125 3.42 -32.45 23.76
C LEU A 125 3.85 -31.60 24.95
N TYR A 126 3.95 -32.18 26.16
CA TYR A 126 4.48 -31.51 27.34
C TYR A 126 5.88 -30.95 27.09
N ASN A 127 6.76 -31.76 26.48
CA ASN A 127 8.12 -31.35 26.16
C ASN A 127 8.14 -30.25 25.10
N ALA A 128 7.27 -30.30 24.09
CA ALA A 128 7.16 -29.26 23.07
C ALA A 128 6.70 -27.93 23.66
N ILE A 129 5.68 -27.94 24.54
CA ILE A 129 5.19 -26.75 25.24
C ILE A 129 6.27 -26.22 26.21
N SER A 130 6.91 -27.11 26.97
CA SER A 130 7.93 -26.76 27.97
C SER A 130 9.26 -26.27 27.40
N ALA A 131 9.63 -26.71 26.18
CA ALA A 131 10.76 -26.14 25.44
C ALA A 131 10.44 -24.75 24.87
N ALA A 132 9.21 -24.25 25.06
CA ALA A 132 8.74 -22.90 24.79
C ALA A 132 8.97 -22.38 23.37
N GLY A 133 8.93 -23.25 22.35
CA GLY A 133 8.97 -22.89 20.93
C GLY A 133 9.77 -21.61 20.60
N SER A 134 9.22 -20.71 19.79
CA SER A 134 9.73 -19.34 19.70
C SER A 134 9.07 -18.48 20.78
N SER A 135 9.86 -18.00 21.75
CA SER A 135 9.39 -17.16 22.83
C SER A 135 8.67 -15.91 22.30
N ILE A 136 7.45 -15.68 22.75
CA ILE A 136 6.66 -14.48 22.48
C ILE A 136 6.87 -13.49 23.64
N GLY A 137 6.68 -13.94 24.88
CA GLY A 137 6.87 -13.10 26.05
C GLY A 137 6.42 -13.77 27.35
N SER A 138 6.45 -13.00 28.45
CA SER A 138 6.01 -13.46 29.76
C SER A 138 5.26 -12.38 30.52
N PHE A 139 4.39 -12.80 31.43
CA PHE A 139 3.56 -11.88 32.22
C PHE A 139 3.20 -12.47 33.58
N LYS A 140 2.94 -11.59 34.54
CA LYS A 140 2.56 -11.95 35.92
C LYS A 140 1.05 -12.01 36.08
N TYR A 141 0.60 -12.66 37.15
CA TYR A 141 -0.78 -12.53 37.61
C TYR A 141 -1.22 -11.05 37.73
N SER A 142 -2.49 -10.78 37.43
CA SER A 142 -3.10 -9.43 37.36
C SER A 142 -2.52 -8.48 36.31
N VAL A 143 -1.60 -8.94 35.45
CA VAL A 143 -1.10 -8.16 34.29
C VAL A 143 -1.74 -8.71 33.03
N THR A 144 -2.34 -7.83 32.22
CA THR A 144 -2.76 -8.18 30.86
C THR A 144 -1.53 -8.18 29.96
N PHE A 145 -1.18 -9.34 29.42
CA PHE A 145 -0.25 -9.44 28.32
C PHE A 145 -0.93 -8.96 27.03
N SER A 146 -0.31 -8.04 26.30
CA SER A 146 -0.78 -7.57 25.00
C SER A 146 0.42 -7.24 24.13
N GLN A 147 0.62 -8.00 23.06
CA GLN A 147 1.77 -7.82 22.18
C GLN A 147 1.40 -8.09 20.72
N ASP A 148 1.95 -7.28 19.81
CA ASP A 148 1.93 -7.60 18.39
C ASP A 148 2.92 -8.75 18.10
N ILE A 149 2.38 -9.90 17.73
CA ILE A 149 3.12 -11.12 17.43
C ILE A 149 3.27 -11.36 15.93
N LYS A 150 2.97 -10.38 15.07
CA LYS A 150 3.04 -10.52 13.61
C LYS A 150 4.35 -11.12 13.12
N SER A 151 5.50 -10.75 13.70
CA SER A 151 6.82 -11.29 13.33
C SER A 151 7.01 -12.76 13.66
N SER A 152 6.21 -13.31 14.58
CA SER A 152 6.22 -14.73 14.95
C SER A 152 5.32 -15.56 14.03
N ILE A 153 4.43 -14.92 13.27
CA ILE A 153 3.52 -15.58 12.33
C ILE A 153 4.10 -15.54 10.92
N THR A 154 4.08 -16.68 10.26
CA THR A 154 4.62 -16.92 8.92
C THR A 154 3.49 -17.11 7.91
N SER A 155 3.81 -17.09 6.61
CA SER A 155 2.86 -17.44 5.56
C SER A 155 2.31 -18.87 5.69
N GLY A 156 3.09 -19.79 6.25
CA GLY A 156 2.66 -21.18 6.51
C GLY A 156 1.48 -21.26 7.48
N ASP A 157 1.42 -20.36 8.47
CA ASP A 157 0.32 -20.34 9.44
C ASP A 157 -1.01 -19.94 8.79
N PHE A 158 -0.96 -19.00 7.84
CA PHE A 158 -2.14 -18.61 7.08
C PHE A 158 -2.58 -19.72 6.10
N SER A 159 -1.64 -20.48 5.52
CA SER A 159 -2.02 -21.63 4.68
C SER A 159 -2.61 -22.78 5.49
N ASP A 160 -2.10 -23.01 6.70
CA ASP A 160 -2.63 -24.04 7.61
C ASP A 160 -3.98 -23.63 8.23
N ASN A 161 -4.34 -22.33 8.15
CA ASN A 161 -5.52 -21.71 8.75
C ASN A 161 -5.57 -21.76 10.28
N TYR A 162 -4.42 -21.90 10.95
CA TYR A 162 -4.33 -21.81 12.41
C TYR A 162 -2.91 -21.49 12.87
N ILE A 163 -2.80 -21.10 14.14
CA ILE A 163 -1.55 -21.05 14.91
C ILE A 163 -1.70 -21.88 16.18
N ILE A 164 -0.58 -22.37 16.70
CA ILE A 164 -0.52 -23.04 18.00
C ILE A 164 0.29 -22.20 18.98
N ILE A 165 -0.35 -21.77 20.06
CA ILE A 165 0.28 -21.00 21.14
C ILE A 165 0.45 -21.92 22.36
N GLY A 166 1.69 -22.15 22.78
CA GLY A 166 2.02 -22.86 24.01
C GLY A 166 2.17 -21.89 25.18
N VAL A 167 1.75 -22.31 26.37
CA VAL A 167 1.88 -21.55 27.60
C VAL A 167 2.37 -22.45 28.72
N THR A 168 3.39 -21.97 29.43
CA THR A 168 3.93 -22.61 30.64
C THR A 168 3.94 -21.65 31.81
N ALA A 169 3.91 -22.19 33.02
CA ALA A 169 4.18 -21.43 34.22
C ALA A 169 5.61 -21.67 34.68
N TYR A 170 6.27 -20.61 35.16
CA TYR A 170 7.43 -20.76 36.03
C TYR A 170 6.98 -20.44 37.46
N SER A 171 6.85 -21.47 38.28
CA SER A 171 6.58 -21.33 39.71
C SER A 171 7.31 -22.42 40.47
N LEU A 172 7.99 -22.02 41.55
CA LEU A 172 8.61 -22.94 42.50
C LEU A 172 7.66 -23.32 43.64
N ASP A 173 6.46 -22.72 43.64
CA ASP A 173 5.50 -22.80 44.74
C ASP A 173 4.20 -23.46 44.29
N ASN A 174 3.44 -23.97 45.26
CA ASN A 174 2.09 -24.50 45.05
C ASN A 174 1.18 -23.43 44.46
N SER A 175 0.98 -23.48 43.15
CA SER A 175 0.21 -22.49 42.42
C SER A 175 -0.41 -23.09 41.17
N ARG A 176 -1.65 -22.69 40.90
CA ARG A 176 -2.40 -23.11 39.72
C ARG A 176 -3.15 -21.93 39.16
N ALA A 177 -3.37 -21.90 37.85
CA ALA A 177 -3.98 -20.78 37.18
C ALA A 177 -4.83 -21.20 35.99
N LYS A 178 -5.85 -20.39 35.67
CA LYS A 178 -6.54 -20.38 34.37
C LYS A 178 -6.07 -19.20 33.54
N ILE A 179 -5.98 -19.37 32.24
CA ILE A 179 -5.55 -18.33 31.31
C ILE A 179 -6.57 -18.19 30.17
N SER A 180 -6.94 -16.95 29.89
CA SER A 180 -7.70 -16.58 28.69
C SER A 180 -6.74 -16.00 27.67
N ILE A 181 -6.90 -16.43 26.41
CA ILE A 181 -6.13 -15.93 25.27
C ILE A 181 -7.09 -15.50 24.18
N SER A 182 -6.81 -14.35 23.58
CA SER A 182 -7.51 -13.84 22.39
C SER A 182 -6.51 -13.31 21.36
N LEU A 183 -6.90 -13.37 20.09
CA LEU A 183 -6.09 -12.90 18.97
C LEU A 183 -6.89 -11.86 18.19
N ALA A 184 -6.32 -10.67 17.99
CA ALA A 184 -6.88 -9.65 17.11
C ALA A 184 -5.99 -9.50 15.87
N VAL A 185 -6.53 -9.82 14.70
CA VAL A 185 -5.84 -9.65 13.42
C VAL A 185 -6.35 -8.41 12.74
N THR A 186 -5.46 -7.43 12.56
CA THR A 186 -5.75 -6.20 11.82
C THR A 186 -5.12 -6.29 10.44
N TYR A 187 -5.89 -6.02 9.39
CA TYR A 187 -5.42 -6.09 8.00
C TYR A 187 -5.97 -4.94 7.16
N TYR A 188 -5.34 -4.71 6.02
CA TYR A 188 -5.78 -3.73 5.04
C TYR A 188 -6.51 -4.41 3.89
N LEU A 189 -7.68 -3.86 3.54
CA LEU A 189 -8.32 -4.14 2.26
C LEU A 189 -7.43 -3.64 1.11
N PRO A 190 -7.47 -4.27 -0.07
CA PRO A 190 -6.88 -3.72 -1.27
C PRO A 190 -7.29 -2.26 -1.46
N LEU A 191 -6.32 -1.39 -1.75
CA LEU A 191 -6.54 0.02 -1.94
C LEU A 191 -6.99 0.28 -3.37
N ALA A 192 -8.08 1.02 -3.51
CA ALA A 192 -8.50 1.59 -4.78
C ALA A 192 -7.66 2.85 -5.07
N LEU A 193 -7.04 2.93 -6.24
CA LEU A 193 -6.31 4.11 -6.71
C LEU A 193 -6.61 4.35 -8.18
N THR A 194 -6.34 5.55 -8.66
CA THR A 194 -6.61 5.93 -10.05
C THR A 194 -5.31 6.32 -10.73
N VAL A 195 -5.15 5.95 -11.99
CA VAL A 195 -4.10 6.49 -12.87
C VAL A 195 -4.73 7.22 -14.05
N ASP A 196 -4.18 8.37 -14.38
CA ASP A 196 -4.70 9.29 -15.38
C ASP A 196 -3.55 10.01 -16.08
N ASN A 197 -3.89 10.87 -17.04
CA ASN A 197 -2.99 11.88 -17.58
C ASN A 197 -3.68 13.25 -17.62
N ASN A 198 -2.95 14.28 -18.00
CA ASN A 198 -3.44 15.65 -17.99
C ASN A 198 -4.21 16.06 -19.25
N PHE A 199 -4.80 15.12 -20.00
CA PHE A 199 -5.58 15.44 -21.19
C PHE A 199 -7.01 15.80 -20.78
N VAL A 200 -7.68 16.60 -21.59
CA VAL A 200 -9.08 17.01 -21.33
C VAL A 200 -9.98 16.31 -22.34
N ASP A 201 -11.03 15.66 -21.87
CA ASP A 201 -12.10 15.13 -22.72
C ASP A 201 -13.04 16.26 -23.18
N ASN A 202 -12.64 16.96 -24.24
CA ASN A 202 -13.47 17.97 -24.89
C ASN A 202 -14.25 17.43 -26.10
N SER A 203 -13.93 16.23 -26.57
CA SER A 203 -14.57 15.61 -27.73
C SER A 203 -15.81 14.81 -27.35
N GLY A 204 -16.05 14.56 -26.06
CA GLY A 204 -17.15 13.72 -25.57
C GLY A 204 -16.93 12.24 -25.90
N ASN A 205 -15.68 11.85 -26.20
CA ASN A 205 -15.35 10.46 -26.52
C ASN A 205 -15.13 9.62 -25.25
N GLY A 206 -15.15 10.24 -24.07
CA GLY A 206 -15.07 9.55 -22.79
C GLY A 206 -13.66 9.10 -22.41
N THR A 207 -12.60 9.62 -23.05
CA THR A 207 -11.22 9.17 -22.82
C THR A 207 -10.22 10.32 -22.71
N HIS A 208 -9.14 10.10 -21.96
CA HIS A 208 -7.99 10.99 -21.84
C HIS A 208 -6.75 10.45 -22.59
N GLY A 209 -6.86 9.58 -23.59
CA GLY A 209 -5.70 8.95 -24.23
C GLY A 209 -5.23 7.70 -23.50
N GLN A 210 -3.92 7.43 -23.41
CA GLN A 210 -3.40 6.16 -22.90
C GLN A 210 -2.30 6.31 -21.83
N VAL A 211 -2.18 5.31 -20.97
CA VAL A 211 -1.06 5.11 -20.03
C VAL A 211 -0.68 3.63 -20.02
N SER A 212 0.49 3.26 -19.52
CA SER A 212 0.84 1.86 -19.27
C SER A 212 0.82 1.59 -17.77
N VAL A 213 0.16 0.50 -17.38
CA VAL A 213 0.09 -0.01 -16.00
C VAL A 213 0.69 -1.40 -16.00
N ASP A 214 1.74 -1.59 -15.20
CA ASP A 214 2.48 -2.84 -15.09
C ASP A 214 2.91 -3.40 -16.47
N GLY A 215 3.32 -2.49 -17.36
CA GLY A 215 3.75 -2.80 -18.73
C GLY A 215 2.62 -2.96 -19.76
N THR A 216 1.35 -2.93 -19.34
CA THR A 216 0.21 -3.06 -20.25
C THR A 216 -0.42 -1.70 -20.57
N ALA A 217 -0.52 -1.36 -21.85
CA ALA A 217 -1.22 -0.16 -22.30
C ALA A 217 -2.72 -0.19 -21.94
N GLN A 218 -3.22 0.90 -21.38
CA GLN A 218 -4.60 1.12 -20.96
C GLN A 218 -5.10 2.41 -21.60
N THR A 219 -6.28 2.36 -22.21
CA THR A 219 -7.02 3.59 -22.56
C THR A 219 -7.61 4.17 -21.28
N VAL A 220 -7.32 5.44 -21.03
CA VAL A 220 -7.75 6.16 -19.84
C VAL A 220 -9.15 6.70 -20.07
N PRO A 221 -10.17 6.26 -19.33
CA PRO A 221 -11.50 6.88 -19.40
C PRO A 221 -11.47 8.27 -18.73
N SER A 222 -12.49 9.11 -18.93
CA SER A 222 -12.51 10.46 -18.35
C SER A 222 -12.52 10.50 -16.81
N SER A 223 -12.78 9.36 -16.16
CA SER A 223 -12.66 9.17 -14.71
C SER A 223 -11.27 8.69 -14.24
N GLY A 224 -10.35 8.45 -15.16
CA GLY A 224 -9.10 7.73 -14.93
C GLY A 224 -9.27 6.20 -14.83
N VAL A 225 -8.18 5.46 -14.99
CA VAL A 225 -8.14 4.00 -14.85
C VAL A 225 -8.13 3.65 -13.37
N SER A 226 -9.20 3.00 -12.89
CA SER A 226 -9.27 2.53 -11.50
C SER A 226 -8.53 1.20 -11.35
N LEU A 227 -7.68 1.13 -10.32
CA LEU A 227 -6.87 -0.02 -9.96
C LEU A 227 -7.15 -0.39 -8.52
N THR A 228 -7.08 -1.68 -8.21
CA THR A 228 -7.14 -2.19 -6.85
C THR A 228 -5.89 -3.00 -6.55
N ARG A 229 -5.14 -2.62 -5.51
CA ARG A 229 -3.85 -3.24 -5.17
C ARG A 229 -3.63 -3.32 -3.66
N ASN A 230 -2.96 -4.38 -3.23
CA ASN A 230 -2.54 -4.54 -1.84
C ASN A 230 -1.39 -3.59 -1.50
N ILE A 231 -1.34 -3.15 -0.24
CA ILE A 231 -0.18 -2.41 0.29
C ILE A 231 1.07 -3.29 0.15
N GLY A 232 2.16 -2.67 -0.32
CA GLY A 232 3.43 -3.31 -0.60
C GLY A 232 3.54 -3.94 -2.01
N HIS A 233 2.43 -4.03 -2.76
CA HIS A 233 2.50 -4.45 -4.17
C HIS A 233 3.29 -3.42 -4.98
N ASN A 234 4.29 -3.86 -5.74
CA ASN A 234 5.05 -2.98 -6.63
C ASN A 234 4.21 -2.67 -7.87
N LEU A 235 3.90 -1.38 -8.06
CA LEU A 235 3.25 -0.87 -9.26
C LEU A 235 4.29 -0.18 -10.16
N THR A 236 4.08 -0.28 -11.46
CA THR A 236 4.82 0.49 -12.46
C THR A 236 3.86 1.22 -13.38
N PHE A 237 3.94 2.55 -13.37
CA PHE A 237 3.24 3.39 -14.34
C PHE A 237 4.23 3.92 -15.37
N SER A 238 3.84 3.93 -16.64
CA SER A 238 4.60 4.60 -17.70
C SER A 238 3.69 5.46 -18.54
N ALA A 239 4.10 6.71 -18.78
CA ALA A 239 3.40 7.58 -19.71
C ALA A 239 3.67 7.09 -21.13
N ILE A 240 2.63 6.75 -21.88
CA ILE A 240 2.79 6.46 -23.31
C ILE A 240 3.06 7.81 -24.00
N SER A 241 4.09 7.89 -24.84
CA SER A 241 4.46 9.15 -25.48
C SER A 241 5.28 8.86 -26.74
N PRO A 242 5.09 9.60 -27.85
CA PRO A 242 4.10 10.69 -28.01
C PRO A 242 2.67 10.16 -28.18
N GLN A 243 1.67 11.01 -27.95
CA GLN A 243 0.25 10.74 -28.20
C GLN A 243 -0.47 11.95 -28.77
N GLN A 244 -1.59 11.75 -29.46
CA GLN A 244 -2.48 12.83 -29.87
C GLN A 244 -3.56 13.03 -28.79
N ASP A 245 -3.76 14.24 -28.31
CA ASP A 245 -4.86 14.54 -27.38
C ASP A 245 -6.18 14.88 -28.09
N ASN A 246 -7.27 14.98 -27.32
CA ASN A 246 -8.60 15.32 -27.84
C ASN A 246 -8.72 16.80 -28.28
N GLN A 247 -7.68 17.61 -28.11
CA GLN A 247 -7.64 19.02 -28.51
C GLN A 247 -6.86 19.24 -29.81
N GLY A 248 -6.33 18.18 -30.43
CA GLY A 248 -5.54 18.30 -31.64
C GLY A 248 -4.05 18.61 -31.41
N TYR A 249 -3.57 18.54 -30.16
CA TYR A 249 -2.14 18.65 -29.86
C TYR A 249 -1.46 17.29 -29.78
N GLN A 250 -0.25 17.18 -30.33
CA GLN A 250 0.66 16.11 -29.96
C GLN A 250 1.17 16.38 -28.53
N ARG A 251 1.12 15.37 -27.67
CA ARG A 251 1.60 15.38 -26.29
C ARG A 251 2.85 14.51 -26.19
N THR A 252 3.88 15.05 -25.55
CA THR A 252 5.16 14.36 -25.38
C THR A 252 5.64 14.39 -23.94
N TRP A 253 6.37 13.35 -23.54
CA TRP A 253 7.14 13.34 -22.31
C TRP A 253 8.40 14.19 -22.50
N HIS A 254 8.41 15.39 -21.91
CA HIS A 254 9.49 16.35 -22.11
C HIS A 254 10.50 16.30 -20.96
N THR A 255 11.79 16.16 -21.28
CA THR A 255 12.86 15.97 -20.27
C THR A 255 13.77 17.18 -20.10
N ALA A 256 13.55 18.29 -20.82
CA ALA A 256 14.37 19.48 -20.63
C ALA A 256 14.06 20.18 -19.29
N ALA A 257 14.97 21.06 -18.86
CA ALA A 257 14.88 21.75 -17.56
C ALA A 257 13.68 22.69 -17.43
N ILE A 258 13.20 23.23 -18.54
CA ILE A 258 12.01 24.09 -18.57
C ILE A 258 10.81 23.20 -18.93
N ASN A 259 9.74 23.35 -18.15
CA ASN A 259 8.47 22.65 -18.36
C ASN A 259 8.62 21.12 -18.46
N THR A 260 9.48 20.52 -17.64
CA THR A 260 9.68 19.06 -17.59
C THR A 260 8.37 18.33 -17.31
N SER A 261 8.10 17.23 -18.01
CA SER A 261 7.02 16.32 -17.67
C SER A 261 7.23 15.67 -16.30
N ASP A 262 6.14 15.42 -15.58
CA ASP A 262 6.20 14.80 -14.26
C ASP A 262 5.02 13.86 -13.98
N TRP A 263 5.22 12.97 -13.03
CA TRP A 263 4.17 12.22 -12.35
C TRP A 263 3.78 12.97 -11.08
N ARG A 264 2.47 13.10 -10.83
CA ARG A 264 1.93 13.69 -9.61
C ARG A 264 0.89 12.78 -8.96
N ARG A 265 0.89 12.72 -7.62
CA ARG A 265 -0.16 12.08 -6.82
C ARG A 265 -1.02 13.17 -6.18
N ASN A 266 -2.28 13.32 -6.62
CA ASN A 266 -3.15 14.44 -6.23
C ASN A 266 -2.42 15.80 -6.29
N ASN A 267 -1.81 16.11 -7.44
CA ASN A 267 -1.01 17.31 -7.69
C ASN A 267 0.31 17.46 -6.92
N VAL A 268 0.69 16.49 -6.08
CA VAL A 268 2.01 16.46 -5.41
C VAL A 268 3.02 15.75 -6.31
N PHE A 269 4.16 16.38 -6.57
CA PHE A 269 5.26 15.82 -7.37
C PHE A 269 5.74 14.45 -6.87
N LYS A 270 6.03 13.53 -7.80
CA LYS A 270 6.57 12.18 -7.50
C LYS A 270 7.82 11.84 -8.31
N SER A 271 7.84 12.11 -9.62
CA SER A 271 8.95 11.71 -10.49
C SER A 271 8.98 12.55 -11.78
N THR A 272 10.17 12.81 -12.33
CA THR A 272 10.37 13.32 -13.71
C THR A 272 10.64 12.21 -14.72
N GLY A 273 10.78 10.96 -14.25
CA GLY A 273 10.95 9.80 -15.13
C GLY A 273 9.65 9.44 -15.83
N GLN A 274 9.72 9.11 -17.12
CA GLN A 274 8.56 8.68 -17.91
C GLN A 274 7.89 7.44 -17.30
N THR A 275 8.71 6.57 -16.71
CA THR A 275 8.30 5.43 -15.89
C THR A 275 8.48 5.77 -14.41
N TYR A 276 7.49 5.41 -13.60
CA TYR A 276 7.47 5.56 -12.16
C TYR A 276 7.08 4.23 -11.51
N SER A 277 8.02 3.65 -10.77
CA SER A 277 7.81 2.40 -10.02
C SER A 277 7.82 2.67 -8.53
N PHE A 278 6.86 2.13 -7.80
CA PHE A 278 6.74 2.32 -6.35
C PHE A 278 5.95 1.17 -5.70
N PRO A 279 6.24 0.81 -4.43
CA PRO A 279 5.35 -0.03 -3.65
C PRO A 279 4.12 0.78 -3.20
N VAL A 280 2.92 0.21 -3.31
CA VAL A 280 1.68 0.83 -2.80
C VAL A 280 1.80 1.07 -1.29
N ALA A 281 1.60 2.31 -0.87
CA ALA A 281 1.64 2.75 0.53
C ALA A 281 0.23 2.84 1.13
N GLU A 282 0.14 2.90 2.47
CA GLU A 282 -1.14 2.97 3.19
C GLU A 282 -1.97 4.21 2.82
N ASP A 283 -1.32 5.31 2.41
CA ASP A 283 -1.96 6.59 2.07
C ASP A 283 -2.31 6.75 0.59
N ASP A 284 -2.14 5.70 -0.23
CA ASP A 284 -2.41 5.71 -1.67
C ASP A 284 -3.88 5.48 -2.03
N GLY A 285 -4.68 4.97 -1.09
CA GLY A 285 -6.08 4.71 -1.39
C GLY A 285 -6.88 6.00 -1.61
N GLY A 286 -7.69 6.00 -2.67
CA GLY A 286 -8.43 7.15 -3.15
C GLY A 286 -7.56 8.23 -3.82
N LYS A 287 -6.28 7.95 -4.11
CA LYS A 287 -5.39 8.91 -4.79
C LYS A 287 -5.37 8.69 -6.29
N THR A 288 -5.16 9.79 -7.02
CA THR A 288 -4.97 9.80 -8.48
C THR A 288 -3.51 10.10 -8.80
N TYR A 289 -2.89 9.23 -9.59
CA TYR A 289 -1.59 9.41 -10.20
C TYR A 289 -1.76 9.94 -11.62
N MET A 290 -1.25 11.12 -11.88
CA MET A 290 -1.42 11.80 -13.15
C MET A 290 -0.07 11.96 -13.84
N ALA A 291 0.01 11.49 -15.09
CA ALA A 291 1.11 11.81 -15.99
C ALA A 291 0.88 13.20 -16.63
N ASN A 292 1.80 14.14 -16.41
CA ASN A 292 1.74 15.47 -17.00
C ASN A 292 2.62 15.57 -18.25
N LEU A 293 2.07 15.15 -19.39
CA LEU A 293 2.73 15.33 -20.68
C LEU A 293 2.58 16.78 -21.16
N ARG A 294 3.51 17.22 -22.01
CA ARG A 294 3.53 18.58 -22.54
C ARG A 294 2.99 18.66 -23.95
N LYS A 295 2.26 19.72 -24.26
CA LYS A 295 1.82 20.03 -25.63
C LYS A 295 3.01 20.33 -26.51
N VAL A 296 2.99 19.84 -27.74
CA VAL A 296 3.83 20.31 -28.83
C VAL A 296 3.00 21.31 -29.63
N CYS A 297 3.40 22.57 -29.56
CA CYS A 297 2.79 23.68 -30.28
C CYS A 297 3.48 23.89 -31.61
N GLY A 298 2.69 24.02 -32.67
CA GLY A 298 3.17 24.43 -33.99
C GLY A 298 3.13 25.95 -34.12
N LEU A 299 4.30 26.57 -34.19
CA LEU A 299 4.45 28.01 -34.39
C LEU A 299 4.75 28.27 -35.87
N THR A 300 3.78 28.83 -36.60
CA THR A 300 3.89 29.14 -38.02
C THR A 300 4.41 30.56 -38.21
N PHE A 301 5.46 30.73 -38.99
CA PHE A 301 6.07 32.01 -39.31
C PHE A 301 5.84 32.35 -40.78
N GLN A 302 5.27 33.53 -41.01
CA GLN A 302 4.94 34.06 -42.32
C GLN A 302 5.69 35.38 -42.54
N ALA A 303 6.78 35.31 -43.30
CA ALA A 303 7.54 36.44 -43.82
C ALA A 303 7.33 36.58 -45.34
N ASN A 304 7.57 37.76 -45.90
CA ASN A 304 7.66 37.94 -47.36
C ASN A 304 9.07 37.63 -47.89
N SER A 305 9.91 37.03 -47.04
CA SER A 305 11.35 36.85 -47.22
C SER A 305 11.83 35.59 -46.49
N SER A 306 13.15 35.40 -46.47
CA SER A 306 13.79 34.42 -45.59
C SER A 306 13.73 34.83 -44.13
N MET A 307 13.95 33.88 -43.24
CA MET A 307 14.00 34.10 -41.80
C MET A 307 15.00 33.16 -41.14
N SER A 308 15.39 33.46 -39.90
CA SER A 308 16.17 32.59 -39.04
C SER A 308 15.34 32.20 -37.81
N ILE A 309 15.20 30.90 -37.55
CA ILE A 309 14.48 30.34 -36.39
C ILE A 309 15.47 29.49 -35.59
N ASN A 310 15.69 29.84 -34.32
CA ASN A 310 16.74 29.27 -33.47
C ASN A 310 18.12 29.28 -34.15
N GLY A 311 18.42 30.34 -34.90
CA GLY A 311 19.68 30.49 -35.65
C GLY A 311 19.72 29.77 -37.00
N ASN A 312 18.72 28.96 -37.35
CA ASN A 312 18.68 28.23 -38.62
C ASN A 312 17.92 28.99 -39.69
N TYR A 313 18.50 29.07 -40.90
CA TYR A 313 17.86 29.68 -42.07
C TYR A 313 16.62 28.88 -42.51
N ARG A 314 15.52 29.58 -42.77
CA ARG A 314 14.23 29.03 -43.22
C ARG A 314 13.59 29.93 -44.29
N THR A 315 12.76 29.32 -45.13
CA THR A 315 11.93 30.02 -46.13
C THR A 315 10.48 30.10 -45.66
N SER A 316 9.83 31.23 -45.89
CA SER A 316 8.43 31.43 -45.51
C SER A 316 7.45 30.78 -46.50
N PRO A 317 6.30 30.24 -46.03
CA PRO A 317 5.94 30.03 -44.63
C PRO A 317 6.65 28.80 -44.04
N TYR A 318 6.93 28.81 -42.74
CA TYR A 318 7.53 27.66 -42.06
C TYR A 318 6.93 27.45 -40.68
N THR A 319 6.71 26.19 -40.28
CA THR A 319 6.19 25.83 -38.94
C THR A 319 7.27 25.14 -38.12
N GLU A 320 7.60 25.71 -36.97
CA GLU A 320 8.48 25.08 -35.98
C GLU A 320 7.64 24.40 -34.89
N SER A 321 7.99 23.17 -34.52
CA SER A 321 7.37 22.46 -33.40
C SER A 321 8.10 22.76 -32.11
N VAL A 322 7.40 23.35 -31.15
CA VAL A 322 7.96 23.82 -29.87
C VAL A 322 7.11 23.26 -28.73
N VAL A 323 7.74 22.62 -27.76
CA VAL A 323 7.03 22.19 -26.54
C VAL A 323 6.53 23.42 -25.78
N GLU A 324 5.31 23.36 -25.27
CA GLU A 324 4.70 24.49 -24.56
C GLU A 324 5.63 25.05 -23.46
N GLN A 325 5.51 26.34 -23.20
CA GLN A 325 6.33 27.15 -22.30
C GLN A 325 7.82 27.23 -22.63
N ASN A 326 8.32 26.51 -23.64
CA ASN A 326 9.65 26.76 -24.17
C ASN A 326 9.64 27.97 -25.11
N SER A 327 10.75 28.69 -25.12
CA SER A 327 10.96 29.86 -25.96
C SER A 327 11.87 29.54 -27.13
N ILE A 328 11.56 30.14 -28.28
CA ILE A 328 12.42 30.12 -29.47
C ILE A 328 12.78 31.54 -29.90
N SER A 329 13.86 31.69 -30.66
CA SER A 329 14.18 32.95 -31.35
C SER A 329 13.74 32.88 -32.81
N ALA A 330 13.20 33.98 -33.32
CA ALA A 330 12.82 34.10 -34.73
C ALA A 330 13.03 35.53 -35.24
N ILE A 331 13.69 35.69 -36.38
CA ILE A 331 13.93 36.98 -37.04
C ILE A 331 13.72 36.85 -38.55
N ALA A 332 12.95 37.74 -39.16
CA ALA A 332 12.81 37.78 -40.62
C ALA A 332 13.89 38.68 -41.25
N SER A 333 14.30 38.35 -42.47
CA SER A 333 15.21 39.17 -43.27
C SER A 333 14.44 40.35 -43.87
N SER A 334 15.09 41.52 -43.99
CA SER A 334 14.60 42.60 -44.85
C SER A 334 14.45 42.13 -46.29
N TYR A 335 13.58 42.80 -47.06
CA TYR A 335 13.37 42.47 -48.47
C TYR A 335 13.08 43.72 -49.30
N SER A 336 13.24 43.60 -50.61
CA SER A 336 12.92 44.67 -51.56
C SER A 336 11.79 44.22 -52.47
N ALA A 337 10.79 45.07 -52.66
CA ALA A 337 9.72 44.84 -53.63
C ALA A 337 9.40 46.15 -54.37
N ASN A 338 9.34 46.08 -55.70
CA ASN A 338 9.08 47.24 -56.57
C ASN A 338 10.03 48.43 -56.34
N GLY A 339 11.29 48.16 -55.99
CA GLY A 339 12.30 49.19 -55.71
C GLY A 339 12.14 49.89 -54.35
N ILE A 340 11.24 49.40 -53.48
CA ILE A 340 11.12 49.84 -52.09
C ILE A 340 11.74 48.78 -51.19
N ASP A 341 12.67 49.20 -50.33
CA ASP A 341 13.29 48.36 -49.32
C ASP A 341 12.44 48.37 -48.05
N TYR A 342 12.08 47.18 -47.58
CA TYR A 342 11.27 46.93 -46.40
C TYR A 342 12.15 46.30 -45.31
N THR A 343 12.27 46.98 -44.18
CA THR A 343 13.05 46.49 -43.05
C THR A 343 12.15 45.75 -42.06
N PHE A 344 12.56 44.55 -41.64
CA PHE A 344 11.79 43.81 -40.64
C PHE A 344 11.74 44.59 -39.33
N SER A 345 10.53 44.78 -38.81
CA SER A 345 10.27 45.54 -37.58
C SER A 345 9.92 44.62 -36.41
N LYS A 346 8.93 43.74 -36.58
CA LYS A 346 8.46 42.84 -35.52
C LYS A 346 7.57 41.73 -36.07
N TRP A 347 7.29 40.73 -35.23
CA TRP A 347 6.21 39.78 -35.50
C TRP A 347 4.86 40.32 -35.00
N SER A 348 3.76 39.96 -35.66
CA SER A 348 2.41 40.50 -35.44
C SER A 348 1.84 40.33 -34.02
N THR A 349 2.45 39.49 -33.16
CA THR A 349 1.95 39.22 -31.81
C THR A 349 2.98 39.35 -30.69
N SER A 350 4.19 39.85 -30.94
CA SER A 350 5.17 40.12 -29.89
C SER A 350 5.11 41.59 -29.44
N SER A 351 5.13 41.80 -28.13
CA SER A 351 5.28 43.11 -27.52
C SER A 351 6.64 43.71 -27.93
N GLY A 352 6.62 44.64 -28.88
CA GLY A 352 7.64 45.67 -29.06
C GLY A 352 8.90 45.30 -29.85
N ASP A 353 9.51 44.14 -29.63
CA ASP A 353 10.92 43.95 -30.04
C ASP A 353 11.13 43.11 -31.31
N VAL A 354 12.12 43.53 -32.11
CA VAL A 354 12.71 42.84 -33.29
C VAL A 354 13.25 41.45 -32.90
N TYR A 355 13.62 41.29 -31.64
CA TYR A 355 14.23 40.09 -31.05
C TYR A 355 13.62 39.83 -29.67
N SER A 356 12.46 39.19 -29.62
CA SER A 356 11.85 38.75 -28.35
C SER A 356 11.71 37.23 -28.36
N PRO A 357 12.09 36.52 -27.28
CA PRO A 357 11.81 35.10 -27.19
C PRO A 357 10.31 34.85 -27.38
N ILE A 358 9.98 33.98 -28.33
CA ILE A 358 8.60 33.58 -28.58
C ILE A 358 8.33 32.33 -27.75
N THR A 359 7.59 32.47 -26.66
CA THR A 359 7.17 31.35 -25.81
C THR A 359 5.93 30.68 -26.40
N ALA A 360 6.02 29.37 -26.63
CA ALA A 360 4.90 28.58 -27.11
C ALA A 360 3.84 28.39 -26.02
N SER A 361 2.58 28.74 -26.26
CA SER A 361 1.46 28.39 -25.37
C SER A 361 0.35 27.61 -26.08
N GLU A 362 0.30 27.73 -27.41
CA GLU A 362 -0.71 27.15 -28.29
C GLU A 362 -0.18 27.12 -29.73
N HIS A 363 -0.87 26.43 -30.64
CA HIS A 363 -0.62 26.60 -32.07
C HIS A 363 -0.87 28.07 -32.46
N LYS A 364 0.10 28.73 -33.10
CA LYS A 364 -0.01 30.17 -33.40
C LYS A 364 0.73 30.55 -34.68
N THR A 365 0.16 31.52 -35.40
CA THR A 365 0.79 32.11 -36.59
C THR A 365 1.34 33.50 -36.28
N TYR A 366 2.57 33.75 -36.70
CA TYR A 366 3.30 35.00 -36.58
C TYR A 366 3.57 35.54 -37.97
N THR A 367 3.10 36.75 -38.25
CA THR A 367 3.30 37.42 -39.54
C THR A 367 4.30 38.55 -39.36
N ALA A 368 5.30 38.63 -40.23
CA ALA A 368 6.31 39.67 -40.19
C ALA A 368 5.71 41.03 -40.56
N ALA A 369 5.97 42.04 -39.74
CA ALA A 369 5.69 43.44 -40.02
C ALA A 369 6.98 44.13 -40.46
N TYR A 370 6.88 44.98 -41.50
CA TYR A 370 8.00 45.70 -42.08
C TYR A 370 7.72 47.21 -42.10
N THR A 371 8.78 48.02 -42.03
CA THR A 371 8.77 49.48 -42.13
C THR A 371 9.55 49.98 -43.32
#